data_AF-A0A6G7ZLV8-F1
#
_entry.id   AF-A0A6G7ZLV8-F1
#
_cell.length_a   1.000
_cell.length_b   1.000
_cell.length_c   1.000
_cell.angle_alpha   90.00
_cell.angle_beta   90.00
_cell.angle_gamma   90.00
#
_symmetry.space_group_name_H-M   'P 1'
#
loop_
_entity.id
_entity.type
_entity.pdbx_description
1 polymer ?
#
loop_
_entity_poly.entity_id
_entity_poly.type
_entity_poly.pdbx_seq_one_letter_code
_entity_poly.pdbx_strand_id
1 'polypeptide(L)' 'MDMQRALNPEIAVRGEYDAAVKANTRYAYDLFIARHPGHPLAAAAKEKRAALDQQ' A
#
# COMPACT_ATOMS: atom_id res chain seq x y z
N MET A 1 -8.91 -7.22 29.12
CA MET A 1 -8.99 -5.90 28.46
C MET A 1 -8.66 -6.15 27.01
N ASP A 2 -9.73 -6.33 26.28
CA ASP A 2 -9.80 -7.18 25.11
C ASP A 2 -9.53 -6.35 23.86
N MET A 3 -8.65 -6.91 23.03
CA MET A 3 -8.55 -6.75 21.58
C MET A 3 -8.91 -5.42 20.93
N GLN A 4 -7.85 -4.78 20.44
CA GLN A 4 -7.77 -4.33 19.04
C GLN A 4 -8.81 -3.27 18.65
N ARG A 5 -8.49 -2.01 18.95
CA ARG A 5 -8.87 -0.88 18.08
C ARG A 5 -8.14 -1.02 16.74
N ALA A 6 -8.50 -2.03 15.94
CA ALA A 6 -8.32 -1.98 14.51
C ALA A 6 -9.30 -0.91 14.00
N LEU A 7 -8.91 0.36 14.15
CA LEU A 7 -9.56 1.49 13.51
C LEU A 7 -9.62 1.14 12.03
N ASN A 8 -10.82 0.81 11.55
CA ASN A 8 -11.20 0.31 10.23
C ASN A 8 -10.04 -0.14 9.33
N PRO A 9 -9.88 -1.44 9.03
CA PRO A 9 -8.77 -1.95 8.22
C PRO A 9 -8.60 -1.19 6.90
N GLU A 10 -9.70 -0.69 6.32
CA GLU A 10 -9.68 0.15 5.12
C GLU A 10 -8.94 1.50 5.29
N ILE A 11 -9.08 2.16 6.45
CA ILE A 11 -8.37 3.42 6.76
C ILE A 11 -6.87 3.15 6.87
N ALA A 12 -6.49 2.05 7.53
CA ALA A 12 -5.08 1.66 7.67
C ALA A 12 -4.45 1.37 6.29
N VAL A 13 -5.13 0.60 5.44
CA VAL A 13 -4.65 0.28 4.09
C VAL A 13 -4.53 1.54 3.23
N ARG A 14 -5.51 2.46 3.32
CA ARG A 14 -5.46 3.73 2.58
C ARG A 14 -4.27 4.59 3.02
N GLY A 15 -3.97 4.63 4.31
CA GLY A 15 -2.82 5.37 4.86
C GLY A 15 -1.47 4.80 4.40
N GLU A 16 -1.33 3.48 4.42
CA GLU A 16 -0.13 2.79 3.93
C GLU A 16 0.08 3.03 2.42
N TYR A 17 -1.00 3.03 1.64
CA TYR A 17 -0.94 3.36 0.21
C TYR A 17 -0.53 4.82 -0.03
N ASP A 18 -1.11 5.77 0.72
CA ASP A 18 -0.76 7.18 0.62
C ASP A 18 0.72 7.43 0.97
N ALA A 19 1.23 6.74 2.00
CA ALA A 19 2.64 6.78 2.35
C ALA A 19 3.53 6.25 1.21
N ALA A 20 3.13 5.15 0.55
CA ALA A 20 3.85 4.62 -0.60
C ALA A 20 3.82 5.59 -1.81
N VAL A 21 2.69 6.24 -2.05
CA VAL A 21 2.54 7.26 -3.10
C VAL A 21 3.40 8.49 -2.81
N LYS A 22 3.43 8.96 -1.56
CA LYS A 22 4.29 10.07 -1.14
C LYS A 22 5.77 9.75 -1.26
N ALA A 23 6.17 8.55 -0.88
CA ALA A 23 7.55 8.09 -1.03
C ALA A 23 7.93 7.95 -2.52
N ASN A 24 6.98 7.51 -3.36
CA ASN A 24 7.14 7.32 -4.80
C ASN A 24 8.39 6.53 -5.18
N THR A 25 8.63 5.41 -4.49
CA THR A 25 9.76 4.51 -4.76
C THR A 25 9.26 3.11 -5.05
N ARG A 26 10.01 2.32 -5.84
CA ARG A 26 9.68 0.91 -6.08
C ARG A 26 9.53 0.14 -4.77
N TYR A 27 10.44 0.35 -3.82
CA TYR A 27 10.44 -0.33 -2.53
C TYR A 27 9.16 -0.05 -1.72
N ALA A 28 8.70 1.20 -1.65
CA ALA A 28 7.51 1.53 -0.89
C ALA A 28 6.24 0.89 -1.48
N TYR A 29 6.12 0.86 -2.81
CA TYR A 29 5.01 0.15 -3.46
C TYR A 29 5.12 -1.36 -3.30
N ASP A 30 6.32 -1.95 -3.38
CA ASP A 30 6.55 -3.39 -3.18
C ASP A 30 6.13 -3.83 -1.77
N LEU A 31 6.52 -3.05 -0.75
CA LEU A 31 6.12 -3.29 0.64
C LEU A 31 4.59 -3.23 0.82
N PHE A 32 3.92 -2.26 0.19
CA PHE A 32 2.47 -2.17 0.22
C PHE A 32 1.79 -3.39 -0.43
N ILE A 33 2.29 -3.81 -1.60
CA ILE A 33 1.77 -4.97 -2.33
C ILE A 33 1.97 -6.25 -1.51
N ALA A 34 3.14 -6.41 -0.87
CA ALA A 34 3.44 -7.57 -0.02
C ALA A 34 2.54 -7.63 1.22
N ARG A 35 2.20 -6.48 1.81
CA ARG A 35 1.29 -6.37 2.98
C ARG A 35 -0.19 -6.57 2.61
N HIS A 36 -0.59 -6.15 1.41
CA HIS A 36 -1.99 -6.14 0.98
C HIS A 36 -2.23 -6.76 -0.40
N PRO A 37 -1.79 -8.00 -0.68
CA PRO A 37 -1.79 -8.56 -2.03
C PRO A 37 -3.19 -8.75 -2.63
N GLY A 38 -4.23 -8.87 -1.80
CA GLY A 38 -5.62 -9.03 -2.21
C GLY A 38 -6.46 -7.73 -2.21
N HIS A 39 -5.87 -6.58 -1.89
CA HIS A 39 -6.61 -5.32 -1.82
C HIS A 39 -6.68 -4.63 -3.19
N PRO A 40 -7.79 -3.96 -3.57
CA PRO A 40 -7.89 -3.25 -4.85
C PRO A 40 -6.80 -2.19 -5.06
N LEU A 41 -6.35 -1.52 -4.00
CA LEU A 41 -5.22 -0.56 -4.08
C LEU A 41 -3.88 -1.22 -4.45
N ALA A 42 -3.72 -2.53 -4.26
CA ALA A 42 -2.48 -3.21 -4.65
C ALA A 42 -2.32 -3.27 -6.17
N ALA A 43 -3.41 -3.29 -6.94
CA ALA A 43 -3.35 -3.14 -8.39
C ALA A 43 -2.77 -1.77 -8.77
N ALA A 44 -3.29 -0.69 -8.17
CA ALA A 44 -2.79 0.66 -8.40
C ALA A 44 -1.31 0.83 -7.97
N ALA A 45 -0.92 0.22 -6.85
CA ALA A 45 0.48 0.20 -6.41
C ALA A 45 1.39 -0.55 -7.39
N LYS A 46 0.93 -1.67 -7.97
CA LYS A 46 1.67 -2.42 -9.00
C LYS A 46 1.89 -1.57 -10.25
N GLU A 47 0.86 -0.86 -10.71
CA GLU A 47 0.98 0.04 -11.87
C GLU A 47 1.99 1.17 -11.61
N LYS A 48 1.92 1.83 -10.45
CA LYS A 48 2.88 2.89 -10.09
C LYS A 48 4.31 2.35 -9.92
N ARG A 49 4.47 1.18 -9.31
CA ARG A 49 5.77 0.48 -9.23
C ARG A 49 6.32 0.17 -10.61
N ALA A 50 5.49 -0.31 -11.53
CA ALA A 50 5.88 -0.60 -12.91
C ALA A 50 6.23 0.68 -13.69
N ALA A 51 5.52 1.79 -13.47
CA ALA A 51 5.89 3.07 -14.07
C ALA A 51 7.29 3.53 -13.62
N LEU A 52 7.61 3.37 -12.33
CA LEU A 52 8.97 3.59 -11.81
C LEU A 52 9.97 2.53 -12.26
N ASP A 53 9.50 1.41 -12.81
CA ASP A 53 10.35 0.37 -13.37
C ASP A 53 10.96 0.77 -14.70
N GLN A 54 10.16 1.47 -15.49
CA GLN A 54 10.44 1.85 -16.86
C GLN A 54 11.10 3.23 -16.98
N GLN A 55 11.30 3.94 -15.86
CA GLN A 55 12.11 5.16 -15.79
C GLN A 55 13.58 4.82 -15.54
#